data_AF-A0A2E7NIA8-F1
#
_entry.id   AF-A0A2E7NIA8-F1
#
_cell.length_a   1.000
_cell.length_b   1.000
_cell.length_c   1.000
_cell.angle_alpha   90.00
_cell.angle_beta   90.00
_cell.angle_gamma   90.00
#
_symmetry.space_group_name_H-M   'P 1'
#
loop_
_entity.id
_entity.type
_entity.pdbx_description
1 polymer ?
#
loop_
_entity_poly.entity_id
_entity_poly.type
_entity_poly.pdbx_seq_one_letter_code
_entity_poly.pdbx_strand_id
1 'polypeptide(L)'
;MNTFRVASLILCLTLVAAAQPAGKGGKPNKGRNGGRNNWNQSEYSGARTAKDVSMAMYSKGFAWLSGSPADNEILSVGKTAQFFGFVAVRYASGRVAQRGELGRAFHDLATPAQRAVLLKAVKEEEAVLKSWWACRRKILRKLEHHLYTGIPFKKEEMEPLAKEFGWLNAKAGLIEARAFSAVEDTLTNAQWRHLRALRQNPGLASKGGQNHKRGRFPGLSRGLAAQYEDLYAKAFTWLTGTMKDNQTIPLGQPAQFFGFVSIRHKSGHGASRGKIYRQFANMLNTHQHTIVTGAMKNLWPQTERFIAKRNELLVEMGKLRGRPDAFDAARYKAIATELGLIEIGCGCIEARAYHLIRKGMTEKQTQQMMTIRSEYILDQKTMENLTLTQRGTAIYTLCSACHSNKLIAPDISLVFESPVASVAGYEYSSAMKQMAQGGVRWTAERLNHFLTTPTKAVPGTKMGFQGLLNETDRQAIISYLKGLKDKR
;
A
#
# COMPACT_ATOMS: atom_id res chain seq x y z
N MET A 1 46.18 39.80 37.80
CA MET A 1 47.15 39.05 36.97
C MET A 1 46.34 38.23 35.98
N ASN A 2 46.11 38.73 34.76
CA ASN A 2 46.84 38.37 33.53
C ASN A 2 46.90 36.83 33.32
N THR A 3 46.50 36.19 32.21
CA THR A 3 46.04 36.60 30.87
C THR A 3 45.85 35.31 30.02
N PHE A 4 45.10 35.41 28.90
CA PHE A 4 45.07 34.54 27.68
C PHE A 4 44.47 33.11 27.77
N ARG A 5 43.86 32.52 26.74
CA ARG A 5 42.98 32.85 25.57
C ARG A 5 42.81 31.50 24.82
N VAL A 6 41.58 31.18 24.41
CA VAL A 6 41.14 30.64 23.08
C VAL A 6 41.90 29.45 22.45
N ALA A 7 41.18 28.34 22.15
CA ALA A 7 40.92 27.84 20.78
C ALA A 7 40.34 26.40 20.72
N SER A 8 39.08 26.33 20.29
CA SER A 8 38.48 25.49 19.24
C SER A 8 39.16 24.24 18.63
N LEU A 9 38.27 23.26 18.33
CA LEU A 9 38.10 22.47 17.08
C LEU A 9 38.74 21.05 16.95
N ILE A 10 37.84 20.04 16.89
CA ILE A 10 37.59 19.09 15.77
C ILE A 10 38.32 17.72 15.62
N LEU A 11 37.47 16.70 15.33
CA LEU A 11 37.67 15.40 14.62
C LEU A 11 38.51 14.30 15.32
N CYS A 12 38.32 12.97 15.17
CA CYS A 12 37.45 12.08 14.39
C CYS A 12 37.74 10.60 14.82
N LEU A 13 36.85 9.64 14.48
CA LEU A 13 37.12 8.22 14.12
C LEU A 13 37.80 7.28 15.17
N THR A 14 37.57 5.97 15.34
CA THR A 14 36.60 4.91 14.97
C THR A 14 37.02 3.62 15.72
N LEU A 15 36.04 2.75 16.03
CA LEU A 15 36.08 1.27 16.08
C LEU A 15 37.21 0.53 16.84
N VAL A 16 36.85 -0.45 17.70
CA VAL A 16 36.93 -1.91 17.42
C VAL A 16 36.52 -2.70 18.68
N ALA A 17 35.95 -3.87 18.40
CA ALA A 17 35.39 -4.89 19.26
C ALA A 17 36.28 -5.41 20.40
N ALA A 18 35.64 -5.95 21.44
CA ALA A 18 36.22 -6.97 22.30
C ALA A 18 35.33 -8.23 22.26
N ALA A 19 35.83 -9.26 21.59
CA ALA A 19 35.39 -10.64 21.73
C ALA A 19 36.31 -11.36 22.71
N GLN A 20 35.79 -12.30 23.50
CA GLN A 20 36.58 -13.36 24.16
C GLN A 20 35.65 -14.45 24.75
N PRO A 21 36.14 -15.68 25.04
CA PRO A 21 36.26 -16.76 24.04
C PRO A 21 35.47 -18.04 24.39
N ALA A 22 35.53 -19.00 23.46
CA ALA A 22 34.80 -20.26 23.44
C ALA A 22 35.22 -21.28 24.52
N GLY A 23 34.24 -21.93 25.15
CA GLY A 23 34.38 -23.22 25.85
C GLY A 23 33.82 -24.37 25.01
N LYS A 24 34.65 -25.40 24.80
CA LYS A 24 34.33 -26.62 24.03
C LYS A 24 33.52 -27.61 24.89
N GLY A 25 32.63 -28.38 24.25
CA GLY A 25 32.33 -29.76 24.67
C GLY A 25 30.85 -30.11 24.85
N GLY A 26 30.15 -30.37 23.75
CA GLY A 26 28.87 -31.10 23.75
C GLY A 26 28.50 -31.51 22.33
N LYS A 27 28.55 -32.82 22.02
CA LYS A 27 28.21 -33.35 20.69
C LYS A 27 26.77 -32.95 20.33
N PRO A 28 26.49 -32.42 19.12
CA PRO A 28 25.13 -32.08 18.73
C PRO A 28 24.33 -33.35 18.47
N ASN A 29 23.19 -33.46 19.16
CA ASN A 29 22.15 -34.43 18.86
C ASN A 29 21.64 -34.14 17.43
N LYS A 30 21.95 -35.03 16.47
CA LYS A 30 21.43 -34.97 15.10
C LYS A 30 19.96 -35.38 15.11
N GLY A 31 19.08 -34.45 15.50
CA GLY A 31 17.63 -34.59 15.45
C GLY A 31 16.99 -33.46 14.64
N ARG A 32 16.47 -33.82 13.45
CA ARG A 32 15.43 -33.11 12.66
C ARG A 32 15.25 -31.60 12.91
N ASN A 33 16.01 -30.77 12.19
CA ASN A 33 15.48 -29.61 11.48
C ASN A 33 16.57 -28.97 10.61
N GLY A 34 16.44 -29.12 9.29
CA GLY A 34 17.33 -28.50 8.32
C GLY A 34 17.33 -26.97 8.48
N GLY A 35 18.54 -26.41 8.52
CA GLY A 35 18.78 -24.98 8.64
C GLY A 35 18.07 -24.18 7.55
N ARG A 36 17.14 -23.32 7.98
CA ARG A 36 16.70 -22.12 7.26
C ARG A 36 16.55 -20.97 8.25
N ASN A 37 17.64 -20.58 8.89
CA ASN A 37 17.72 -19.24 9.48
C ASN A 37 18.31 -18.29 8.44
N ASN A 38 17.49 -17.90 7.45
CA ASN A 38 17.78 -16.83 6.48
C ASN A 38 17.58 -15.45 7.12
N TRP A 39 18.13 -15.23 8.31
CA TRP A 39 18.03 -13.92 8.96
C TRP A 39 19.24 -13.08 8.61
N ASN A 40 19.04 -12.02 7.82
CA ASN A 40 20.06 -11.02 7.54
C ASN A 40 19.61 -9.67 8.10
N GLN A 41 20.36 -9.13 9.06
CA GLN A 41 20.10 -7.84 9.70
C GLN A 41 20.12 -6.67 8.70
N SER A 42 20.91 -6.78 7.61
CA SER A 42 21.01 -5.72 6.60
C SER A 42 19.77 -5.60 5.72
N GLU A 43 19.04 -6.69 5.45
CA GLU A 43 17.77 -6.69 4.67
C GLU A 43 16.60 -6.00 5.39
N TYR A 44 16.71 -5.80 6.71
CA TYR A 44 15.63 -5.28 7.55
C TYR A 44 16.05 -4.14 8.48
N SER A 45 17.21 -3.53 8.22
CA SER A 45 17.78 -2.39 8.97
C SER A 45 16.91 -1.13 8.96
N GLY A 46 15.89 -1.09 8.09
CA GLY A 46 15.05 0.09 7.90
C GLY A 46 15.68 1.17 7.01
N ALA A 47 17.00 1.11 6.80
CA ALA A 47 17.68 1.85 5.75
C ALA A 47 17.23 1.32 4.39
N ARG A 48 16.60 2.17 3.59
CA ARG A 48 16.24 1.83 2.21
C ARG A 48 17.50 1.95 1.37
N THR A 49 17.77 0.96 0.54
CA THR A 49 18.75 1.07 -0.55
C THR A 49 18.03 1.27 -1.87
N ALA A 50 18.74 1.79 -2.89
CA ALA A 50 18.21 1.84 -4.25
C ALA A 50 17.75 0.45 -4.75
N LYS A 51 18.41 -0.63 -4.28
CA LYS A 51 18.04 -2.02 -4.59
C LYS A 51 16.68 -2.39 -4.01
N ASP A 52 16.37 -1.97 -2.78
CA ASP A 52 15.07 -2.25 -2.14
C ASP A 52 13.92 -1.55 -2.87
N VAL A 53 14.14 -0.29 -3.24
CA VAL A 53 13.15 0.50 -4.00
C VAL A 53 12.96 -0.10 -5.40
N SER A 54 14.04 -0.54 -6.05
CA SER A 54 13.95 -1.25 -7.34
C SER A 54 13.15 -2.56 -7.22
N MET A 55 13.43 -3.40 -6.21
CA MET A 55 12.64 -4.60 -5.95
C MET A 55 11.16 -4.29 -5.68
N ALA A 56 10.89 -3.20 -4.94
CA ALA A 56 9.54 -2.72 -4.72
C ALA A 56 8.86 -2.35 -6.05
N MET A 57 9.55 -1.61 -6.91
CA MET A 57 9.04 -1.20 -8.21
C MET A 57 8.65 -2.40 -9.09
N TYR A 58 9.46 -3.46 -9.15
CA TYR A 58 9.11 -4.70 -9.87
C TYR A 58 7.91 -5.41 -9.25
N SER A 59 7.92 -5.63 -7.94
CA SER A 59 6.86 -6.38 -7.26
C SER A 59 5.51 -5.64 -7.31
N LYS A 60 5.52 -4.32 -7.15
CA LYS A 60 4.36 -3.44 -7.37
C LYS A 60 3.89 -3.49 -8.82
N GLY A 61 4.82 -3.41 -9.78
CA GLY A 61 4.53 -3.49 -11.22
C GLY A 61 3.82 -4.79 -11.57
N PHE A 62 4.31 -5.93 -11.09
CA PHE A 62 3.61 -7.21 -11.25
C PHE A 62 2.18 -7.16 -10.69
N ALA A 63 2.01 -6.73 -9.43
CA ALA A 63 0.71 -6.70 -8.77
C ALA A 63 -0.30 -5.85 -9.56
N TRP A 64 0.15 -4.72 -10.09
CA TRP A 64 -0.69 -3.77 -10.82
C TRP A 64 -0.99 -4.17 -12.26
N LEU A 65 0.00 -4.70 -12.97
CA LEU A 65 -0.15 -5.10 -14.37
C LEU A 65 -0.96 -6.39 -14.52
N SER A 66 -0.89 -7.28 -13.51
CA SER A 66 -1.63 -8.54 -13.47
C SER A 66 -2.93 -8.48 -12.65
N GLY A 67 -3.12 -7.45 -11.83
CA GLY A 67 -4.32 -7.23 -11.02
C GLY A 67 -5.37 -6.40 -11.73
N SER A 68 -6.48 -6.16 -11.03
CA SER A 68 -7.55 -5.25 -11.47
C SER A 68 -7.67 -4.01 -10.57
N PRO A 69 -8.38 -2.97 -11.02
CA PRO A 69 -8.69 -1.81 -10.18
C PRO A 69 -9.33 -2.18 -8.84
N ALA A 70 -10.19 -3.20 -8.83
CA ALA A 70 -10.84 -3.68 -7.62
C ALA A 70 -9.80 -4.27 -6.65
N ASP A 71 -8.83 -5.02 -7.16
CA ASP A 71 -7.71 -5.56 -6.37
C ASP A 71 -6.82 -4.42 -5.81
N ASN A 72 -6.69 -3.32 -6.57
CA ASN A 72 -5.77 -2.22 -6.34
C ASN A 72 -6.33 -1.10 -5.43
N GLU A 73 -7.65 -1.01 -5.29
CA GLU A 73 -8.30 -0.04 -4.41
C GLU A 73 -8.10 -0.38 -2.92
N ILE A 74 -7.89 -1.65 -2.58
CA ILE A 74 -7.94 -2.15 -1.21
C ILE A 74 -6.61 -1.95 -0.48
N LEU A 75 -6.67 -1.43 0.75
CA LEU A 75 -5.57 -1.42 1.71
C LEU A 75 -6.00 -2.10 3.00
N SER A 76 -5.07 -2.83 3.62
CA SER A 76 -5.32 -3.41 4.95
C SER A 76 -5.43 -2.31 6.01
N VAL A 77 -6.20 -2.60 7.05
CA VAL A 77 -6.22 -1.83 8.30
C VAL A 77 -4.79 -1.54 8.75
N GLY A 78 -4.58 -0.29 9.15
CA GLY A 78 -3.28 0.20 9.57
C GLY A 78 -2.27 0.43 8.46
N LYS A 79 -2.60 0.19 7.17
CA LYS A 79 -1.88 0.74 5.99
C LYS A 79 -2.51 2.04 5.48
N THR A 80 -3.57 2.51 6.11
CA THR A 80 -4.19 3.81 5.84
C THR A 80 -3.42 4.91 6.57
N ALA A 81 -3.30 6.08 5.93
CA ALA A 81 -2.78 7.29 6.56
C ALA A 81 -1.35 7.18 7.18
N GLN A 82 -0.37 6.59 6.47
CA GLN A 82 0.90 6.13 7.07
C GLN A 82 2.12 7.07 6.94
N PHE A 83 2.02 8.36 7.29
CA PHE A 83 3.25 9.09 7.66
C PHE A 83 3.76 8.71 9.04
N PHE A 84 2.87 8.13 9.84
CA PHE A 84 3.07 7.65 11.19
C PHE A 84 2.50 6.23 11.31
N GLY A 85 3.11 5.36 12.09
CA GLY A 85 2.59 4.00 12.20
C GLY A 85 3.45 3.02 12.99
N PHE A 86 2.98 1.78 12.97
CA PHE A 86 3.58 0.66 13.69
C PHE A 86 4.98 0.31 13.18
N VAL A 87 5.93 0.21 14.10
CA VAL A 87 7.27 -0.32 13.83
C VAL A 87 7.33 -1.79 14.19
N ALA A 88 7.74 -2.64 13.26
CA ALA A 88 7.75 -4.08 13.46
C ALA A 88 8.68 -4.50 14.61
N VAL A 89 8.11 -5.07 15.67
CA VAL A 89 8.84 -5.72 16.76
C VAL A 89 9.10 -7.17 16.40
N ARG A 90 10.25 -7.74 16.80
CA ARG A 90 10.66 -9.10 16.44
C ARG A 90 10.96 -9.94 17.67
N TYR A 91 10.71 -11.23 17.57
CA TYR A 91 11.20 -12.23 18.52
C TYR A 91 12.72 -12.36 18.41
N ALA A 92 13.38 -12.93 19.43
CA ALA A 92 14.81 -13.26 19.39
C ALA A 92 15.20 -14.14 18.19
N SER A 93 14.26 -14.96 17.69
CA SER A 93 14.45 -15.77 16.47
C SER A 93 14.47 -14.94 15.16
N GLY A 94 14.28 -13.63 15.22
CA GLY A 94 14.19 -12.74 14.06
C GLY A 94 12.81 -12.69 13.39
N ARG A 95 11.87 -13.56 13.78
CA ARG A 95 10.48 -13.54 13.29
C ARG A 95 9.76 -12.28 13.76
N VAL A 96 8.90 -11.71 12.91
CA VAL A 96 8.07 -10.54 13.26
C VAL A 96 6.98 -10.95 14.25
N ALA A 97 6.83 -10.17 15.32
CA ALA A 97 5.76 -10.31 16.30
C ALA A 97 4.41 -9.97 15.69
N GLN A 98 3.35 -10.66 16.12
CA GLN A 98 2.02 -10.38 15.61
C GLN A 98 1.52 -9.03 16.14
N ARG A 99 1.32 -8.08 15.22
CA ARG A 99 0.81 -6.73 15.53
C ARG A 99 -0.45 -6.76 16.40
N GLY A 100 -1.43 -7.58 16.04
CA GLY A 100 -2.69 -7.68 16.77
C GLY A 100 -2.54 -8.27 18.17
N GLU A 101 -1.58 -9.17 18.40
CA GLU A 101 -1.30 -9.69 19.75
C GLU A 101 -0.74 -8.59 20.65
N LEU A 102 0.22 -7.81 20.14
CA LEU A 102 0.77 -6.66 20.87
C LEU A 102 -0.30 -5.61 21.17
N GLY A 103 -1.17 -5.33 20.21
CA GLY A 103 -2.29 -4.39 20.40
C GLY A 103 -3.25 -4.85 21.50
N ARG A 104 -3.67 -6.13 21.48
CA ARG A 104 -4.55 -6.68 22.52
C ARG A 104 -3.89 -6.71 23.90
N ALA A 105 -2.61 -7.09 23.98
CA ALA A 105 -1.88 -7.09 25.24
C ALA A 105 -1.82 -5.68 25.87
N PHE A 106 -1.59 -4.64 25.06
CA PHE A 106 -1.62 -3.27 25.57
C PHE A 106 -3.05 -2.82 25.95
N HIS A 107 -4.06 -3.18 25.16
CA HIS A 107 -5.46 -2.91 25.52
C HIS A 107 -5.83 -3.53 26.88
N ASP A 108 -5.45 -4.79 27.12
CA ASP A 108 -5.75 -5.51 28.36
C ASP A 108 -5.06 -4.87 29.58
N LEU A 109 -3.88 -4.28 29.38
CA LEU A 109 -3.14 -3.52 30.40
C LEU A 109 -3.73 -2.13 30.69
N ALA A 110 -4.42 -1.52 29.72
CA ALA A 110 -4.92 -0.16 29.83
C ALA A 110 -6.12 -0.04 30.78
N THR A 111 -6.18 1.06 31.54
CA THR A 111 -7.33 1.38 32.40
C THR A 111 -8.57 1.75 31.58
N PRO A 112 -9.79 1.72 32.16
CA PRO A 112 -10.99 2.19 31.47
C PRO A 112 -10.86 3.63 30.93
N ALA A 113 -10.22 4.54 31.66
CA ALA A 113 -9.97 5.91 31.22
C ALA A 113 -9.04 5.97 30.00
N GLN A 114 -7.92 5.23 30.01
CA GLN A 114 -7.00 5.13 28.88
C GLN A 114 -7.66 4.51 27.64
N ARG A 115 -8.52 3.49 27.84
CA ARG A 115 -9.33 2.89 26.77
C ARG A 115 -10.28 3.90 26.14
N ALA A 116 -10.92 4.73 26.95
CA ALA A 116 -11.83 5.78 26.48
C ALA A 116 -11.10 6.83 25.62
N VAL A 117 -9.87 7.23 26.00
CA VAL A 117 -9.04 8.16 25.21
C VAL A 117 -8.76 7.59 23.81
N LEU A 118 -8.29 6.35 23.72
CA LEU A 118 -7.99 5.73 22.43
C LEU A 118 -9.25 5.45 21.61
N LEU A 119 -10.38 5.11 22.25
CA LEU A 119 -11.64 4.89 21.55
C LEU A 119 -12.17 6.19 20.94
N LYS A 120 -12.06 7.31 21.67
CA LYS A 120 -12.39 8.64 21.15
C LYS A 120 -11.54 8.97 19.91
N ALA A 121 -10.23 8.70 19.98
CA ALA A 121 -9.32 8.94 18.87
C ALA A 121 -9.70 8.17 17.59
N VAL A 122 -10.04 6.88 17.70
CA VAL A 122 -10.48 6.09 16.52
C VAL A 122 -11.75 6.66 15.90
N LYS A 123 -12.73 7.09 16.73
CA LYS A 123 -13.97 7.69 16.23
C LYS A 123 -13.71 9.02 15.52
N GLU A 124 -12.81 9.84 16.05
CA GLU A 124 -12.40 11.09 15.40
C GLU A 124 -11.63 10.85 14.09
N GLU A 125 -10.80 9.80 14.05
CA GLU A 125 -10.04 9.40 12.87
C GLU A 125 -10.96 8.95 11.72
N GLU A 126 -12.09 8.31 12.03
CA GLU A 126 -13.02 7.75 11.03
C GLU A 126 -13.45 8.78 9.97
N ALA A 127 -13.79 10.00 10.39
CA ALA A 127 -14.16 11.08 9.47
C ALA A 127 -12.99 11.50 8.57
N VAL A 128 -11.77 11.54 9.11
CA VAL A 128 -10.56 11.87 8.35
C VAL A 128 -10.24 10.76 7.36
N LEU A 129 -10.35 9.49 7.77
CA LEU A 129 -10.14 8.34 6.90
C LEU A 129 -11.15 8.28 5.76
N LYS A 130 -12.41 8.65 5.99
CA LYS A 130 -13.42 8.75 4.92
C LYS A 130 -12.99 9.74 3.84
N SER A 131 -12.54 10.93 4.23
CA SER A 131 -12.01 11.94 3.30
C SER A 131 -10.71 11.47 2.63
N TRP A 132 -9.83 10.82 3.38
CA TRP A 132 -8.58 10.26 2.88
C TRP A 132 -8.84 9.21 1.80
N TRP A 133 -9.79 8.30 2.01
CA TRP A 133 -10.20 7.30 1.03
C TRP A 133 -10.79 7.92 -0.23
N ALA A 134 -11.62 8.95 -0.08
CA ALA A 134 -12.18 9.68 -1.22
C ALA A 134 -11.08 10.38 -2.04
N CYS A 135 -10.16 11.08 -1.38
CA CYS A 135 -9.02 11.75 -2.03
C CYS A 135 -8.09 10.72 -2.70
N ARG A 136 -7.73 9.66 -1.99
CA ARG A 136 -6.94 8.54 -2.53
C ARG A 136 -7.57 7.95 -3.78
N ARG A 137 -8.89 7.69 -3.77
CA ARG A 137 -9.61 7.15 -4.93
C ARG A 137 -9.49 8.07 -6.14
N LYS A 138 -9.67 9.39 -5.97
CA LYS A 138 -9.51 10.37 -7.07
C LYS A 138 -8.12 10.29 -7.70
N ILE A 139 -7.07 10.25 -6.86
CA ILE A 139 -5.68 10.11 -7.31
C ILE A 139 -5.47 8.78 -8.02
N LEU A 140 -5.96 7.68 -7.45
CA LEU A 140 -5.83 6.34 -8.00
C LEU A 140 -6.43 6.24 -9.41
N ARG A 141 -7.62 6.81 -9.61
CA ARG A 141 -8.27 6.82 -10.93
C ARG A 141 -7.47 7.61 -11.96
N LYS A 142 -6.80 8.69 -11.56
CA LYS A 142 -5.88 9.43 -12.46
C LYS A 142 -4.65 8.59 -12.82
N LEU A 143 -4.05 7.93 -11.83
CA LEU A 143 -2.90 7.04 -12.03
C LEU A 143 -3.23 5.84 -12.93
N GLU A 144 -4.39 5.21 -12.73
CA GLU A 144 -4.90 4.13 -13.58
C GLU A 144 -5.25 4.61 -14.99
N HIS A 145 -5.89 5.77 -15.11
CA HIS A 145 -6.19 6.34 -16.41
C HIS A 145 -4.90 6.46 -17.23
N HIS A 146 -3.85 7.04 -16.66
CA HIS A 146 -2.54 7.08 -17.30
C HIS A 146 -1.97 5.70 -17.59
N LEU A 147 -2.03 4.77 -16.63
CA LEU A 147 -1.54 3.40 -16.80
C LEU A 147 -2.12 2.74 -18.06
N TYR A 148 -3.43 2.90 -18.29
CA TYR A 148 -4.12 2.25 -19.39
C TYR A 148 -4.12 3.04 -20.70
N THR A 149 -4.12 4.38 -20.67
CA THR A 149 -4.25 5.21 -21.87
C THR A 149 -2.95 5.90 -22.30
N GLY A 150 -2.00 6.08 -21.39
CA GLY A 150 -0.78 6.86 -21.61
C GLY A 150 -0.99 8.38 -21.59
N ILE A 151 -2.23 8.86 -21.39
CA ILE A 151 -2.53 10.29 -21.34
C ILE A 151 -1.75 10.96 -20.19
N PRO A 152 -0.97 12.04 -20.44
CA PRO A 152 -0.15 12.67 -19.40
C PRO A 152 -0.98 13.24 -18.24
N PHE A 153 -0.38 13.23 -17.04
CA PHE A 153 -0.96 13.90 -15.87
C PHE A 153 -0.95 15.41 -16.04
N LYS A 154 -2.05 16.06 -15.68
CA LYS A 154 -2.11 17.53 -15.58
C LYS A 154 -1.75 17.98 -14.18
N LYS A 155 -0.84 18.95 -14.07
CA LYS A 155 -0.31 19.44 -12.80
C LYS A 155 -1.40 20.08 -11.94
N GLU A 156 -2.27 20.85 -12.59
CA GLU A 156 -3.37 21.59 -12.00
C GLU A 156 -4.42 20.66 -11.37
N GLU A 157 -4.54 19.44 -11.89
CA GLU A 157 -5.43 18.41 -11.35
C GLU A 157 -4.78 17.58 -10.24
N MET A 158 -3.46 17.34 -10.31
CA MET A 158 -2.74 16.47 -9.38
C MET A 158 -2.27 17.18 -8.12
N GLU A 159 -1.81 18.43 -8.22
CA GLU A 159 -1.25 19.14 -7.07
C GLU A 159 -2.26 19.39 -5.94
N PRO A 160 -3.50 19.87 -6.18
CA PRO A 160 -4.47 20.06 -5.10
C PRO A 160 -4.77 18.75 -4.38
N LEU A 161 -4.93 17.65 -5.13
CA LEU A 161 -5.15 16.31 -4.57
C LEU A 161 -3.94 15.84 -3.76
N ALA A 162 -2.72 16.07 -4.24
CA ALA A 162 -1.51 15.69 -3.53
C ALA A 162 -1.36 16.42 -2.19
N LYS A 163 -1.62 17.74 -2.18
CA LYS A 163 -1.60 18.57 -0.97
C LYS A 163 -2.67 18.11 0.03
N GLU A 164 -3.91 17.89 -0.45
CA GLU A 164 -5.02 17.38 0.35
C GLU A 164 -4.69 16.00 0.94
N PHE A 165 -4.18 15.09 0.11
CA PHE A 165 -3.79 13.74 0.53
C PHE A 165 -2.72 13.78 1.61
N GLY A 166 -1.65 14.57 1.41
CA GLY A 166 -0.59 14.75 2.40
C GLY A 166 -1.14 15.27 3.74
N TRP A 167 -1.99 16.29 3.70
CA TRP A 167 -2.64 16.80 4.91
C TRP A 167 -3.54 15.76 5.59
N LEU A 168 -4.37 15.03 4.85
CA LEU A 168 -5.26 14.01 5.42
C LEU A 168 -4.48 12.86 6.08
N ASN A 169 -3.35 12.43 5.49
CA ASN A 169 -2.44 11.47 6.13
C ASN A 169 -1.93 11.99 7.48
N ALA A 170 -1.39 13.22 7.49
CA ALA A 170 -0.83 13.82 8.70
C ALA A 170 -1.90 14.12 9.76
N LYS A 171 -3.11 14.52 9.34
CA LYS A 171 -4.22 14.80 10.25
C LYS A 171 -4.66 13.55 11.02
N ALA A 172 -4.73 12.39 10.37
CA ALA A 172 -4.99 11.12 11.05
C ALA A 172 -3.86 10.81 12.06
N GLY A 173 -2.59 10.89 11.63
CA GLY A 173 -1.45 10.69 12.53
C GLY A 173 -1.42 11.65 13.73
N LEU A 174 -1.87 12.89 13.55
CA LEU A 174 -1.97 13.87 14.63
C LEU A 174 -3.03 13.50 15.68
N ILE A 175 -4.18 12.95 15.27
CA ILE A 175 -5.21 12.44 16.19
C ILE A 175 -4.63 11.29 17.02
N GLU A 176 -3.96 10.35 16.37
CA GLU A 176 -3.33 9.22 17.06
C GLU A 176 -2.23 9.67 18.03
N ALA A 177 -1.33 10.56 17.60
CA ALA A 177 -0.21 11.03 18.41
C ALA A 177 -0.67 11.80 19.66
N ARG A 178 -1.73 12.62 19.54
CA ARG A 178 -2.34 13.31 20.70
C ARG A 178 -2.94 12.31 21.69
N ALA A 179 -3.63 11.29 21.19
CA ALA A 179 -4.19 10.24 22.04
C ALA A 179 -3.09 9.44 22.74
N PHE A 180 -1.98 9.17 22.05
CA PHE A 180 -0.84 8.45 22.64
C PHE A 180 -0.17 9.26 23.73
N SER A 181 0.00 10.57 23.53
CA SER A 181 0.53 11.48 24.55
C SER A 181 -0.39 11.53 25.78
N ALA A 182 -1.70 11.68 25.59
CA ALA A 182 -2.65 11.65 26.70
C ALA A 182 -2.67 10.31 27.47
N VAL A 183 -2.48 9.18 26.78
CA VAL A 183 -2.30 7.88 27.44
C VAL A 183 -0.97 7.84 28.18
N GLU A 184 0.11 8.30 27.57
CA GLU A 184 1.46 8.35 28.14
C GLU A 184 1.49 9.06 29.50
N ASP A 185 0.85 10.23 29.59
CA ASP A 185 0.77 11.06 30.79
C ASP A 185 0.08 10.36 31.97
N THR A 186 -0.68 9.28 31.71
CA THR A 186 -1.43 8.53 32.73
C THR A 186 -0.89 7.12 32.97
N LEU A 187 0.19 6.70 32.27
CA LEU A 187 0.76 5.37 32.44
C LEU A 187 1.46 5.25 33.80
N THR A 188 1.07 4.24 34.57
CA THR A 188 1.73 3.92 35.85
C THR A 188 3.11 3.30 35.63
N ASN A 189 3.99 3.37 36.63
CA ASN A 189 5.28 2.67 36.63
C ASN A 189 5.14 1.15 36.40
N ALA A 190 4.06 0.54 36.90
CA ALA A 190 3.78 -0.87 36.67
C ALA A 190 3.44 -1.15 35.19
N GLN A 191 2.60 -0.32 34.58
CA GLN A 191 2.28 -0.44 33.14
C GLN A 191 3.53 -0.24 32.28
N TRP A 192 4.37 0.76 32.60
CA TRP A 192 5.63 0.99 31.89
C TRP A 192 6.58 -0.21 31.96
N ARG A 193 6.74 -0.84 33.13
CA ARG A 193 7.54 -2.07 33.27
C ARG A 193 7.00 -3.18 32.38
N HIS A 194 5.68 -3.37 32.34
CA HIS A 194 5.04 -4.39 31.52
C HIS A 194 5.23 -4.14 30.01
N LEU A 195 5.04 -2.90 29.55
CA LEU A 195 5.24 -2.53 28.15
C LEU A 195 6.70 -2.70 27.69
N ARG A 196 7.67 -2.35 28.54
CA ARG A 196 9.10 -2.56 28.25
C ARG A 196 9.43 -4.05 28.18
N ALA A 197 8.89 -4.86 29.08
CA ALA A 197 9.05 -6.31 29.05
C ALA A 197 8.45 -6.93 27.78
N LEU A 198 7.25 -6.49 27.36
CA LEU A 198 6.63 -6.90 26.09
C LEU A 198 7.50 -6.54 24.87
N ARG A 199 8.15 -5.37 24.86
CA ARG A 199 9.03 -4.98 23.75
C ARG A 199 10.28 -5.87 23.68
N GLN A 200 10.87 -6.20 24.82
CA GLN A 200 12.05 -7.07 24.91
C GLN A 200 11.71 -8.52 24.56
N ASN A 201 10.55 -9.01 25.01
CA ASN A 201 10.06 -10.35 24.74
C ASN A 201 8.59 -10.31 24.26
N PRO A 202 8.36 -10.13 22.94
CA PRO A 202 7.02 -10.11 22.37
C PRO A 202 6.21 -11.39 22.58
N GLY A 203 6.87 -12.51 22.93
CA GLY A 203 6.20 -13.77 23.26
C GLY A 203 5.32 -13.67 24.51
N LEU A 204 5.56 -12.70 25.38
CA LEU A 204 4.73 -12.42 26.55
C LEU A 204 3.31 -11.96 26.17
N ALA A 205 3.09 -11.46 24.95
CA ALA A 205 1.76 -11.14 24.43
C ALA A 205 0.93 -12.40 24.12
N SER A 206 1.58 -13.55 23.98
CA SER A 206 0.95 -14.83 23.64
C SER A 206 0.78 -15.66 24.91
N LYS A 207 -0.27 -15.44 25.72
CA LYS A 207 -0.52 -16.27 26.93
C LYS A 207 -0.71 -17.75 26.55
N GLY A 208 0.29 -18.60 26.85
CA GLY A 208 0.15 -20.06 26.87
C GLY A 208 -0.10 -20.74 25.52
N GLY A 209 0.33 -20.17 24.40
CA GLY A 209 0.16 -20.79 23.07
C GLY A 209 -1.28 -20.81 22.55
N GLN A 210 -2.25 -20.25 23.28
CA GLN A 210 -3.58 -20.00 22.76
C GLN A 210 -3.57 -18.66 22.01
N ASN A 211 -3.90 -18.71 20.72
CA ASN A 211 -4.22 -17.49 19.97
C ASN A 211 -5.28 -16.73 20.77
N HIS A 212 -4.99 -15.51 21.22
CA HIS A 212 -6.05 -14.58 21.60
C HIS A 212 -7.01 -14.53 20.40
N LYS A 213 -8.19 -15.14 20.53
CA LYS A 213 -9.27 -14.94 19.56
C LYS A 213 -9.41 -13.43 19.40
N ARG A 214 -9.51 -12.94 18.15
CA ARG A 214 -9.69 -11.50 17.85
C ARG A 214 -10.62 -10.90 18.90
N GLY A 215 -10.17 -9.85 19.58
CA GLY A 215 -10.95 -9.23 20.65
C GLY A 215 -12.33 -8.90 20.11
N ARG A 216 -13.38 -9.49 20.71
CA ARG A 216 -14.73 -8.95 20.54
C ARG A 216 -14.77 -7.70 21.39
N PHE A 217 -14.56 -6.54 20.78
CA PHE A 217 -14.82 -5.25 21.41
C PHE A 217 -16.34 -5.04 21.36
N PRO A 218 -17.08 -5.25 22.46
CA PRO A 218 -18.54 -5.20 22.43
C PRO A 218 -19.00 -3.80 22.02
N GLY A 219 -20.01 -3.72 21.16
CA GLY A 219 -20.55 -2.45 20.68
C GLY A 219 -19.76 -1.75 19.57
N LEU A 220 -18.63 -2.31 19.09
CA LEU A 220 -17.92 -1.79 17.93
C LEU A 220 -18.23 -2.60 16.66
N SER A 221 -18.37 -1.91 15.53
CA SER A 221 -18.40 -2.56 14.22
C SER A 221 -17.08 -3.30 13.96
N ARG A 222 -17.09 -4.30 13.07
CA ARG A 222 -15.87 -5.06 12.73
C ARG A 222 -14.72 -4.16 12.26
N GLY A 223 -15.02 -3.14 11.45
CA GLY A 223 -14.02 -2.20 10.93
C GLY A 223 -13.43 -1.33 12.04
N LEU A 224 -14.29 -0.77 12.90
CA LEU A 224 -13.88 0.07 14.02
C LEU A 224 -13.07 -0.71 15.06
N ALA A 225 -13.49 -1.94 15.36
CA ALA A 225 -12.76 -2.88 16.21
C ALA A 225 -11.34 -3.17 15.69
N ALA A 226 -11.19 -3.33 14.37
CA ALA A 226 -9.89 -3.55 13.76
C ALA A 226 -8.99 -2.31 13.87
N GLN A 227 -9.52 -1.11 13.61
CA GLN A 227 -8.77 0.15 13.78
C GLN A 227 -8.40 0.38 15.26
N TYR A 228 -9.27 0.03 16.19
CA TYR A 228 -9.00 0.14 17.62
C TYR A 228 -7.86 -0.77 18.07
N GLU A 229 -7.86 -2.04 17.65
CA GLU A 229 -6.73 -2.95 17.88
C GLU A 229 -5.43 -2.43 17.23
N ASP A 230 -5.53 -1.88 16.02
CA ASP A 230 -4.42 -1.30 15.26
C ASP A 230 -3.77 -0.12 16.00
N LEU A 231 -4.61 0.77 16.55
CA LEU A 231 -4.22 1.96 17.29
C LEU A 231 -3.42 1.60 18.55
N TYR A 232 -3.83 0.58 19.30
CA TYR A 232 -3.05 0.06 20.43
C TYR A 232 -1.68 -0.46 20.01
N ALA A 233 -1.61 -1.19 18.90
CA ALA A 233 -0.32 -1.67 18.41
C ALA A 233 0.61 -0.51 18.03
N LYS A 234 0.07 0.54 17.37
CA LYS A 234 0.83 1.76 17.06
C LYS A 234 1.30 2.45 18.34
N ALA A 235 0.40 2.67 19.30
CA ALA A 235 0.69 3.27 20.59
C ALA A 235 1.82 2.52 21.31
N PHE A 236 1.72 1.20 21.39
CA PHE A 236 2.76 0.36 21.97
C PHE A 236 4.13 0.62 21.32
N THR A 237 4.22 0.57 20.00
CA THR A 237 5.51 0.74 19.31
C THR A 237 6.07 2.15 19.42
N TRP A 238 5.21 3.16 19.43
CA TRP A 238 5.59 4.56 19.53
C TRP A 238 6.09 4.91 20.93
N LEU A 239 5.35 4.52 21.96
CA LEU A 239 5.66 4.83 23.36
C LEU A 239 6.90 4.09 23.84
N THR A 240 7.07 2.84 23.42
CA THR A 240 8.21 2.00 23.84
C THR A 240 9.41 2.09 22.90
N GLY A 241 9.28 2.77 21.77
CA GLY A 241 10.31 2.86 20.74
C GLY A 241 11.18 4.11 20.81
N THR A 242 12.33 4.05 20.15
CA THR A 242 13.21 5.20 19.97
C THR A 242 12.82 5.99 18.71
N MET A 243 13.27 7.25 18.61
CA MET A 243 13.11 8.01 17.36
C MET A 243 13.74 7.31 16.16
N LYS A 244 14.89 6.65 16.35
CA LYS A 244 15.55 5.85 15.30
C LYS A 244 14.66 4.70 14.82
N ASP A 245 13.94 4.03 15.73
CA ASP A 245 12.99 2.98 15.36
C ASP A 245 11.85 3.54 14.49
N ASN A 246 11.32 4.72 14.86
CA ASN A 246 10.18 5.37 14.21
C ASN A 246 10.51 5.96 12.82
N GLN A 247 11.79 6.20 12.54
CA GLN A 247 12.29 6.63 11.23
C GLN A 247 12.27 5.49 10.18
N THR A 248 12.13 4.23 10.61
CA THR A 248 12.06 3.08 9.70
C THR A 248 10.76 3.11 8.88
N ILE A 249 10.87 3.19 7.55
CA ILE A 249 9.71 3.12 6.64
C ILE A 249 9.54 1.72 6.04
N PRO A 250 8.33 1.25 5.68
CA PRO A 250 8.12 -0.01 4.95
C PRO A 250 8.73 -0.02 3.53
N LEU A 251 9.02 -1.21 2.99
CA LEU A 251 9.71 -1.39 1.69
C LEU A 251 8.93 -0.89 0.48
N GLY A 252 7.62 -0.67 0.64
CA GLY A 252 6.77 -0.14 -0.43
C GLY A 252 6.57 1.38 -0.43
N GLN A 253 7.21 2.13 0.47
CA GLN A 253 7.10 3.60 0.54
C GLN A 253 8.35 4.28 -0.06
N PRO A 254 8.21 5.50 -0.63
CA PRO A 254 6.96 6.23 -0.88
C PRO A 254 6.06 5.56 -1.94
N ALA A 255 4.82 6.04 -2.06
CA ALA A 255 3.78 5.62 -2.99
C ALA A 255 3.00 4.36 -2.56
N GLN A 256 2.08 4.55 -1.61
CA GLN A 256 1.04 3.58 -1.26
C GLN A 256 -0.12 3.48 -2.27
N PHE A 257 -0.02 4.20 -3.39
CA PHE A 257 -0.96 4.12 -4.50
C PHE A 257 -0.73 2.85 -5.28
N PHE A 258 0.51 2.64 -5.74
CA PHE A 258 0.93 1.36 -6.31
C PHE A 258 1.32 0.41 -5.18
N GLY A 259 0.33 -0.04 -4.41
CA GLY A 259 0.55 -1.02 -3.35
C GLY A 259 0.90 -2.39 -3.94
N PHE A 260 1.82 -3.11 -3.30
CA PHE A 260 1.82 -4.56 -3.44
C PHE A 260 0.56 -5.05 -2.70
N VAL A 261 -0.49 -5.34 -3.46
CA VAL A 261 -1.70 -5.98 -2.94
C VAL A 261 -1.23 -7.22 -2.17
N SER A 262 -1.83 -7.52 -1.01
CA SER A 262 -1.43 -8.67 -0.18
C SER A 262 -1.74 -9.98 -0.91
N ILE A 263 -0.90 -10.31 -1.88
CA ILE A 263 -0.95 -11.50 -2.69
C ILE A 263 -0.48 -12.66 -1.79
N ARG A 264 -1.21 -13.76 -1.80
CA ARG A 264 -0.96 -14.99 -1.02
C ARG A 264 -0.92 -16.18 -1.95
N HIS A 265 -0.16 -17.21 -1.57
CA HIS A 265 -0.30 -18.52 -2.22
C HIS A 265 -1.69 -19.10 -1.98
N LYS A 266 -2.16 -20.01 -2.84
CA LYS A 266 -3.41 -20.77 -2.63
C LYS A 266 -3.47 -21.48 -1.28
N SER A 267 -2.33 -21.85 -0.71
CA SER A 267 -2.20 -22.42 0.64
C SER A 267 -2.43 -21.41 1.79
N GLY A 268 -2.71 -20.14 1.49
CA GLY A 268 -2.94 -19.08 2.47
C GLY A 268 -1.68 -18.38 2.99
N HIS A 269 -0.48 -18.85 2.63
CA HIS A 269 0.79 -18.22 3.00
C HIS A 269 1.02 -16.91 2.24
N GLY A 270 1.60 -15.91 2.90
CA GLY A 270 1.96 -14.63 2.25
C GLY A 270 2.95 -14.84 1.12
N ALA A 271 2.70 -14.22 -0.04
CA ALA A 271 3.63 -14.30 -1.16
C ALA A 271 4.92 -13.51 -0.85
N SER A 272 6.07 -14.07 -1.21
CA SER A 272 7.35 -13.38 -1.07
C SER A 272 7.50 -12.32 -2.16
N ARG A 273 7.63 -11.05 -1.75
CA ARG A 273 7.95 -9.94 -2.66
C ARG A 273 9.20 -10.23 -3.49
N GLY A 274 10.24 -10.80 -2.87
CA GLY A 274 11.47 -11.17 -3.55
C GLY A 274 11.28 -12.27 -4.60
N LYS A 275 10.41 -13.26 -4.34
CA LYS A 275 10.06 -14.29 -5.34
C LYS A 275 9.33 -13.66 -6.53
N ILE A 276 8.30 -12.85 -6.26
CA ILE A 276 7.51 -12.19 -7.32
C ILE A 276 8.38 -11.23 -8.14
N TYR A 277 9.25 -10.46 -7.48
CA TYR A 277 10.24 -9.64 -8.15
C TYR A 277 11.05 -10.46 -9.16
N ARG A 278 11.67 -11.57 -8.74
CA ARG A 278 12.49 -12.40 -9.64
C ARG A 278 11.68 -12.98 -10.79
N GLN A 279 10.48 -13.50 -10.52
CA GLN A 279 9.60 -14.05 -11.56
C GLN A 279 9.22 -12.99 -12.59
N PHE A 280 8.83 -11.78 -12.14
CA PHE A 280 8.45 -10.70 -13.03
C PHE A 280 9.65 -10.12 -13.78
N ALA A 281 10.78 -9.92 -13.10
CA ALA A 281 12.01 -9.43 -13.73
C ALA A 281 12.49 -10.37 -14.84
N ASN A 282 12.51 -11.68 -14.61
CA ASN A 282 12.95 -12.68 -15.61
C ASN A 282 12.05 -12.74 -16.86
N MET A 283 10.82 -12.22 -16.77
CA MET A 283 9.89 -12.16 -17.89
C MET A 283 10.11 -10.91 -18.77
N LEU A 284 10.69 -9.84 -18.22
CA LEU A 284 10.91 -8.61 -18.95
C LEU A 284 12.11 -8.74 -19.90
N ASN A 285 12.05 -8.02 -21.02
CA ASN A 285 13.18 -7.91 -21.95
C ASN A 285 14.12 -6.75 -21.56
N THR A 286 15.26 -6.65 -22.25
CA THR A 286 16.28 -5.62 -22.00
C THR A 286 15.72 -4.19 -22.06
N HIS A 287 14.83 -3.90 -23.02
CA HIS A 287 14.22 -2.57 -23.13
C HIS A 287 13.32 -2.23 -21.93
N GLN A 288 12.52 -3.21 -21.47
CA GLN A 288 11.67 -3.05 -20.29
C GLN A 288 12.49 -2.89 -19.00
N HIS A 289 13.65 -3.55 -18.88
CA HIS A 289 14.60 -3.30 -17.79
C HIS A 289 15.17 -1.88 -17.83
N THR A 290 15.44 -1.34 -19.02
CA THR A 290 15.88 0.06 -19.19
C THR A 290 14.80 1.04 -18.72
N ILE A 291 13.52 0.76 -18.98
CA ILE A 291 12.39 1.57 -18.47
C ILE A 291 12.41 1.61 -16.93
N VAL A 292 12.53 0.46 -16.27
CA VAL A 292 12.62 0.38 -14.80
C VAL A 292 13.83 1.16 -14.27
N THR A 293 14.98 0.98 -14.91
CA THR A 293 16.23 1.66 -14.52
C THR A 293 16.11 3.19 -14.69
N GLY A 294 15.50 3.67 -15.78
CA GLY A 294 15.25 5.09 -16.01
C GLY A 294 14.26 5.69 -15.00
N ALA A 295 13.22 4.95 -14.63
CA ALA A 295 12.30 5.36 -13.56
C ALA A 295 13.02 5.45 -12.21
N MET A 296 13.89 4.49 -11.90
CA MET A 296 14.67 4.47 -10.65
C MET A 296 15.58 5.69 -10.48
N LYS A 297 16.16 6.22 -11.57
CA LYS A 297 16.94 7.48 -11.54
C LYS A 297 16.13 8.67 -11.01
N ASN A 298 14.82 8.67 -11.27
CA ASN A 298 13.91 9.72 -10.82
C ASN A 298 13.28 9.39 -9.45
N LEU A 299 12.99 8.13 -9.20
CA LEU A 299 12.28 7.68 -7.99
C LEU A 299 13.17 7.70 -6.74
N TRP A 300 14.45 7.35 -6.87
CA TRP A 300 15.35 7.27 -5.72
C TRP A 300 15.58 8.62 -5.03
N PRO A 301 15.92 9.73 -5.73
CA PRO A 301 16.06 11.03 -5.09
C PRO A 301 14.77 11.51 -4.39
N GLN A 302 13.60 11.21 -4.97
CA GLN A 302 12.31 11.53 -4.33
C GLN A 302 12.07 10.69 -3.08
N THR A 303 12.55 9.44 -3.06
CA THR A 303 12.48 8.57 -1.88
C THR A 303 13.35 9.12 -0.75
N GLU A 304 14.56 9.57 -1.05
CA GLU A 304 15.44 10.21 -0.06
C GLU A 304 14.80 11.50 0.51
N ARG A 305 14.24 12.34 -0.37
CA ARG A 305 13.49 13.54 0.03
C ARG A 305 12.28 13.20 0.92
N PHE A 306 11.53 12.16 0.56
CA PHE A 306 10.39 11.70 1.36
C PHE A 306 10.84 11.26 2.75
N ILE A 307 11.91 10.47 2.87
CA ILE A 307 12.44 10.01 4.17
C ILE A 307 12.87 11.21 5.02
N ALA A 308 13.65 12.13 4.45
CA ALA A 308 14.10 13.33 5.17
C ALA A 308 12.92 14.18 5.65
N LYS A 309 11.96 14.46 4.77
CA LYS A 309 10.79 15.28 5.09
C LYS A 309 9.86 14.59 6.10
N ARG A 310 9.74 13.26 6.03
CA ARG A 310 8.98 12.47 7.01
C ARG A 310 9.65 12.53 8.38
N ASN A 311 10.98 12.52 8.44
CA ASN A 311 11.69 12.68 9.69
C ASN A 311 11.42 14.05 10.33
N GLU A 312 11.36 15.13 9.55
CA GLU A 312 10.92 16.45 10.04
C GLU A 312 9.50 16.39 10.62
N LEU A 313 8.57 15.72 9.93
CA LEU A 313 7.20 15.53 10.41
C LEU A 313 7.15 14.79 11.75
N LEU A 314 7.93 13.71 11.88
CA LEU A 314 7.98 12.90 13.10
C LEU A 314 8.61 13.65 14.27
N VAL A 315 9.64 14.47 14.00
CA VAL A 315 10.26 15.33 15.02
C VAL A 315 9.25 16.35 15.54
N GLU A 316 8.53 17.02 14.63
CA GLU A 316 7.49 17.98 15.00
C GLU A 316 6.38 17.32 15.82
N MET A 317 5.86 16.19 15.35
CA MET A 317 4.85 15.41 16.05
C MET A 317 5.33 14.87 17.40
N GLY A 318 6.61 14.52 17.52
CA GLY A 318 7.21 14.05 18.76
C GLY A 318 7.14 15.06 19.90
N LYS A 319 7.06 16.36 19.60
CA LYS A 319 6.91 17.41 20.60
C LYS A 319 5.61 17.31 21.40
N LEU A 320 4.58 16.68 20.83
CA LEU A 320 3.32 16.41 21.56
C LEU A 320 3.55 15.60 22.84
N ARG A 321 4.66 14.87 22.95
CA ARG A 321 5.08 14.15 24.15
C ARG A 321 5.89 15.08 25.06
N GLY A 322 5.39 15.33 26.28
CA GLY A 322 6.07 16.09 27.31
C GLY A 322 6.27 17.60 27.06
N ARG A 323 6.13 18.11 25.83
CA ARG A 323 6.21 19.55 25.50
C ARG A 323 5.17 19.97 24.45
N PRO A 324 3.87 19.71 24.67
CA PRO A 324 2.84 19.97 23.66
C PRO A 324 2.77 21.43 23.20
N ASP A 325 3.12 22.39 24.05
CA ASP A 325 3.14 23.82 23.70
C ASP A 325 4.19 24.18 22.64
N ALA A 326 5.21 23.34 22.45
CA ALA A 326 6.23 23.52 21.42
C ALA A 326 5.82 23.00 20.03
N PHE A 327 4.65 22.33 19.93
CA PHE A 327 4.12 21.82 18.67
C PHE A 327 3.60 22.95 17.78
N ASP A 328 4.15 23.05 16.58
CA ASP A 328 3.74 24.02 15.57
C ASP A 328 2.82 23.35 14.53
N ALA A 329 1.52 23.63 14.64
CA ALA A 329 0.50 23.09 13.75
C ALA A 329 0.64 23.58 12.29
N ALA A 330 1.12 24.81 12.08
CA ALA A 330 1.29 25.38 10.75
C ALA A 330 2.49 24.73 10.04
N ARG A 331 3.62 24.59 10.75
CA ARG A 331 4.79 23.85 10.27
C ARG A 331 4.45 22.39 10.00
N TYR A 332 3.72 21.73 10.90
CA TYR A 332 3.28 20.35 10.70
C TYR A 332 2.46 20.18 9.41
N LYS A 333 1.50 21.08 9.17
CA LYS A 333 0.68 21.08 7.95
C LYS A 333 1.51 21.37 6.68
N ALA A 334 2.48 22.28 6.75
CA ALA A 334 3.36 22.59 5.63
C ALA A 334 4.21 21.37 5.23
N ILE A 335 4.85 20.72 6.21
CA ILE A 335 5.62 19.48 5.98
C ILE A 335 4.74 18.38 5.39
N ALA A 336 3.53 18.19 5.93
CA ALA A 336 2.57 17.21 5.44
C ALA A 336 2.16 17.44 3.98
N THR A 337 1.97 18.71 3.62
CA THR A 337 1.63 19.14 2.25
C THR A 337 2.76 18.80 1.27
N GLU A 338 4.01 19.04 1.67
CA GLU A 338 5.20 18.68 0.88
C GLU A 338 5.35 17.17 0.72
N LEU A 339 5.12 16.40 1.80
CA LEU A 339 5.11 14.93 1.74
C LEU A 339 4.08 14.39 0.75
N GLY A 340 2.88 14.99 0.72
CA GLY A 340 1.85 14.65 -0.25
C GLY A 340 2.33 14.85 -1.69
N LEU A 341 2.95 16.00 -1.99
CA LEU A 341 3.51 16.29 -3.31
C LEU A 341 4.59 15.28 -3.72
N ILE A 342 5.52 14.95 -2.81
CA ILE A 342 6.57 13.96 -3.06
C ILE A 342 5.96 12.58 -3.32
N GLU A 343 5.04 12.13 -2.47
CA GLU A 343 4.44 10.81 -2.58
C GLU A 343 3.63 10.63 -3.88
N ILE A 344 2.85 11.64 -4.27
CA ILE A 344 2.11 11.61 -5.54
C ILE A 344 3.07 11.67 -6.73
N GLY A 345 4.13 12.46 -6.63
CA GLY A 345 5.19 12.50 -7.64
C GLY A 345 5.82 11.12 -7.88
N CYS A 346 6.14 10.39 -6.82
CA CYS A 346 6.61 9.00 -6.89
C CYS A 346 5.58 8.09 -7.58
N GLY A 347 4.30 8.20 -7.22
CA GLY A 347 3.22 7.46 -7.90
C GLY A 347 3.17 7.75 -9.40
N CYS A 348 3.28 9.01 -9.81
CA CYS A 348 3.32 9.37 -11.23
C CYS A 348 4.53 8.78 -11.98
N ILE A 349 5.70 8.67 -11.34
CA ILE A 349 6.89 8.01 -11.91
C ILE A 349 6.62 6.52 -12.12
N GLU A 350 6.08 5.84 -11.10
CA GLU A 350 5.74 4.41 -11.17
C GLU A 350 4.68 4.15 -12.27
N ALA A 351 3.61 4.94 -12.32
CA ALA A 351 2.55 4.82 -13.32
C ALA A 351 3.07 4.91 -14.76
N ARG A 352 3.95 5.89 -15.04
CA ARG A 352 4.59 6.06 -16.36
C ARG A 352 5.40 4.84 -16.75
N ALA A 353 6.21 4.33 -15.83
CA ALA A 353 7.03 3.16 -16.09
C ALA A 353 6.17 1.92 -16.36
N TYR A 354 5.12 1.69 -15.57
CA TYR A 354 4.21 0.58 -15.75
C TYR A 354 3.43 0.67 -17.06
N HIS A 355 3.00 1.87 -17.47
CA HIS A 355 2.39 2.08 -18.78
C HIS A 355 3.33 1.65 -19.91
N LEU A 356 4.58 2.14 -19.88
CA LEU A 356 5.57 1.83 -20.91
C LEU A 356 5.91 0.32 -20.96
N ILE A 357 6.06 -0.32 -19.79
CA ILE A 357 6.27 -1.77 -19.71
C ILE A 357 5.09 -2.49 -20.37
N ARG A 358 3.86 -2.16 -19.95
CA ARG A 358 2.62 -2.79 -20.44
C ARG A 358 2.45 -2.63 -21.94
N LYS A 359 2.66 -1.42 -22.45
CA LYS A 359 2.58 -1.09 -23.87
C LYS A 359 3.54 -1.93 -24.72
N GLY A 360 4.71 -2.26 -24.17
CA GLY A 360 5.72 -3.10 -24.82
C GLY A 360 5.59 -4.61 -24.57
N MET A 361 4.57 -5.09 -23.85
CA MET A 361 4.42 -6.52 -23.55
C MET A 361 3.91 -7.29 -24.77
N THR A 362 4.59 -8.41 -25.07
CA THR A 362 4.11 -9.40 -26.05
C THR A 362 2.96 -10.24 -25.49
N GLU A 363 2.24 -10.95 -26.37
CA GLU A 363 1.25 -11.95 -25.96
C GLU A 363 1.86 -13.01 -25.04
N LYS A 364 3.05 -13.53 -25.41
CA LYS A 364 3.76 -14.53 -24.61
C LYS A 364 4.07 -14.03 -23.20
N GLN A 365 4.54 -12.80 -23.05
CA GLN A 365 4.79 -12.19 -21.74
C GLN A 365 3.48 -12.00 -20.95
N THR A 366 2.40 -11.60 -21.62
CA THR A 366 1.08 -11.44 -20.99
C THR A 366 0.58 -12.77 -20.43
N GLN A 367 0.68 -13.84 -21.22
CA GLN A 367 0.32 -15.19 -20.80
C GLN A 367 1.20 -15.68 -19.64
N GLN A 368 2.52 -15.47 -19.71
CA GLN A 368 3.45 -15.82 -18.63
C GLN A 368 3.13 -15.06 -17.33
N MET A 369 2.85 -13.77 -17.41
CA MET A 369 2.43 -12.95 -16.27
C MET A 369 1.18 -13.52 -15.62
N MET A 370 0.21 -13.95 -16.42
CA MET A 370 -1.03 -14.54 -15.92
C MET A 370 -0.87 -15.94 -15.36
N THR A 371 0.01 -16.76 -15.92
CA THR A 371 0.42 -18.03 -15.30
C THR A 371 1.02 -17.79 -13.92
N ILE A 372 1.95 -16.83 -13.77
CA ILE A 372 2.52 -16.46 -12.46
C ILE A 372 1.40 -15.99 -11.52
N ARG A 373 0.51 -15.11 -11.99
CA ARG A 373 -0.60 -14.57 -11.17
C ARG A 373 -1.53 -15.67 -10.67
N SER A 374 -1.76 -16.73 -11.44
CA SER A 374 -2.62 -17.85 -11.09
C SER A 374 -2.10 -18.70 -9.90
N GLU A 375 -0.81 -18.62 -9.56
CA GLU A 375 -0.24 -19.23 -8.35
C GLU A 375 -0.75 -18.56 -7.07
N TYR A 376 -1.31 -17.36 -7.21
CA TYR A 376 -1.61 -16.50 -6.09
C TYR A 376 -3.06 -16.04 -6.03
N ILE A 377 -3.58 -15.99 -4.82
CA ILE A 377 -4.86 -15.40 -4.46
C ILE A 377 -4.63 -14.07 -3.75
N LEU A 378 -5.69 -13.28 -3.60
CA LEU A 378 -5.65 -12.11 -2.74
C LEU A 378 -5.96 -12.50 -1.30
N ASP A 379 -5.39 -11.78 -0.34
CA ASP A 379 -5.67 -12.01 1.08
C ASP A 379 -7.14 -11.70 1.41
N GLN A 380 -7.96 -12.75 1.50
CA GLN A 380 -9.37 -12.69 1.90
C GLN A 380 -9.60 -12.06 3.29
N LYS A 381 -8.57 -11.91 4.15
CA LYS A 381 -8.70 -11.18 5.43
C LYS A 381 -8.52 -9.68 5.26
N THR A 382 -7.84 -9.25 4.20
CA THR A 382 -7.66 -7.84 3.82
C THR A 382 -8.76 -7.39 2.85
N MET A 383 -9.24 -8.32 2.03
CA MET A 383 -10.38 -8.10 1.16
C MET A 383 -11.66 -8.37 1.95
N GLU A 384 -12.47 -7.36 2.22
CA GLU A 384 -13.90 -7.64 2.27
C GLU A 384 -14.22 -8.34 0.95
N ASN A 385 -14.70 -9.58 1.00
CA ASN A 385 -14.98 -10.36 -0.21
C ASN A 385 -15.97 -9.57 -1.04
N LEU A 386 -15.48 -8.80 -2.02
CA LEU A 386 -16.35 -8.05 -2.90
C LEU A 386 -17.20 -9.08 -3.62
N THR A 387 -18.50 -8.94 -3.45
CA THR A 387 -19.46 -9.64 -4.30
C THR A 387 -19.15 -9.32 -5.76
N LEU A 388 -19.60 -10.20 -6.67
CA LEU A 388 -19.45 -9.97 -8.11
C LEU A 388 -19.94 -8.56 -8.51
N THR A 389 -21.02 -8.10 -7.88
CA THR A 389 -21.59 -6.75 -8.05
C THR A 389 -20.65 -5.63 -7.59
N GLN A 390 -20.08 -5.73 -6.38
CA GLN A 390 -19.15 -4.72 -5.87
C GLN A 390 -17.88 -4.67 -6.73
N ARG A 391 -17.37 -5.83 -7.16
CA ARG A 391 -16.22 -5.92 -8.06
C ARG A 391 -16.51 -5.29 -9.43
N GLY A 392 -17.66 -5.60 -10.02
CA GLY A 392 -18.10 -5.00 -11.28
C GLY A 392 -18.25 -3.49 -11.19
N THR A 393 -18.81 -2.98 -10.08
CA THR A 393 -18.92 -1.54 -9.80
C THR A 393 -17.55 -0.87 -9.75
N ALA A 394 -16.59 -1.48 -9.04
CA ALA A 394 -15.23 -0.95 -8.96
C ALA A 394 -14.54 -0.90 -10.33
N ILE A 395 -14.70 -1.95 -11.16
CA ILE A 395 -14.14 -1.99 -12.52
C ILE A 395 -14.81 -0.96 -13.43
N TYR A 396 -16.13 -0.76 -13.31
CA TYR A 396 -16.87 0.19 -14.14
C TYR A 396 -16.33 1.62 -14.03
N THR A 397 -15.68 1.98 -12.91
CA THR A 397 -15.02 3.28 -12.76
C THR A 397 -13.90 3.53 -13.79
N LEU A 398 -13.25 2.49 -14.31
CA LEU A 398 -12.34 2.61 -15.45
C LEU A 398 -13.10 2.90 -16.74
N CYS A 399 -14.17 2.15 -16.98
CA CYS A 399 -14.99 2.28 -18.18
C CYS A 399 -15.61 3.69 -18.24
N SER A 400 -16.13 4.17 -17.11
CA SER A 400 -16.75 5.49 -17.00
C SER A 400 -15.78 6.64 -17.29
N ALA A 401 -14.46 6.43 -17.14
CA ALA A 401 -13.47 7.46 -17.46
C ALA A 401 -13.54 7.92 -18.93
N CYS A 402 -13.94 7.03 -19.84
CA CYS A 402 -14.17 7.37 -21.25
C CYS A 402 -15.66 7.38 -21.60
N HIS A 403 -16.42 6.42 -21.08
CA HIS A 403 -17.82 6.19 -21.50
C HIS A 403 -18.85 7.11 -20.84
N SER A 404 -18.45 7.99 -19.90
CA SER A 404 -19.35 9.03 -19.36
C SER A 404 -19.43 10.28 -20.25
N ASN A 405 -18.49 10.44 -21.18
CA ASN A 405 -18.47 11.56 -22.13
C ASN A 405 -18.66 11.03 -23.54
N LYS A 406 -19.83 11.32 -24.13
CA LYS A 406 -20.23 10.86 -25.47
C LYS A 406 -19.29 11.32 -26.59
N LEU A 407 -18.50 12.37 -26.38
CA LEU A 407 -17.50 12.83 -27.34
C LEU A 407 -16.24 11.95 -27.36
N ILE A 408 -15.95 11.24 -26.26
CA ILE A 408 -14.75 10.41 -26.11
C ILE A 408 -15.07 8.97 -26.49
N ALA A 409 -16.16 8.41 -25.96
CA ALA A 409 -16.55 7.02 -26.16
C ALA A 409 -18.08 6.88 -26.16
N PRO A 410 -18.65 5.83 -26.80
CA PRO A 410 -20.10 5.67 -26.86
C PRO A 410 -20.67 5.32 -25.48
N ASP A 411 -21.93 5.66 -25.23
CA ASP A 411 -22.62 5.24 -24.00
C ASP A 411 -22.73 3.70 -23.96
N ILE A 412 -22.35 3.10 -22.82
CA ILE A 412 -22.37 1.65 -22.60
C ILE A 412 -23.47 1.19 -21.64
N SER A 413 -24.35 2.11 -21.22
CA SER A 413 -25.45 1.79 -20.30
C SER A 413 -26.41 0.70 -20.81
N LEU A 414 -26.51 0.54 -22.13
CA LEU A 414 -27.35 -0.46 -22.79
C LEU A 414 -26.55 -1.47 -23.62
N VAL A 415 -25.23 -1.56 -23.43
CA VAL A 415 -24.35 -2.33 -24.32
C VAL A 415 -24.65 -3.83 -24.33
N PHE A 416 -25.17 -4.39 -23.24
CA PHE A 416 -25.38 -5.84 -23.13
C PHE A 416 -26.48 -6.31 -24.11
N GLU A 417 -26.13 -7.26 -24.98
CA GLU A 417 -26.95 -7.73 -26.10
C GLU A 417 -27.33 -6.64 -27.13
N SER A 418 -26.75 -5.43 -27.10
CA SER A 418 -27.00 -4.43 -28.14
C SER A 418 -26.28 -4.80 -29.43
N PRO A 419 -26.75 -4.32 -30.60
CA PRO A 419 -25.96 -4.40 -31.82
C PRO A 419 -24.60 -3.70 -31.63
N VAL A 420 -23.57 -4.24 -32.28
CA VAL A 420 -22.22 -3.65 -32.26
C VAL A 420 -22.26 -2.33 -33.06
N ALA A 421 -21.52 -1.33 -32.59
CA ALA A 421 -21.38 -0.03 -33.23
C ALA A 421 -22.70 0.73 -33.50
N SER A 422 -23.70 0.62 -32.61
CA SER A 422 -25.07 1.11 -32.86
C SER A 422 -25.47 2.38 -32.12
N VAL A 423 -24.59 2.98 -31.31
CA VAL A 423 -24.94 4.23 -30.60
C VAL A 423 -24.97 5.38 -31.58
N ALA A 424 -26.15 5.97 -31.77
CA ALA A 424 -26.36 7.09 -32.68
C ALA A 424 -25.49 8.31 -32.32
N GLY A 425 -24.94 8.96 -33.34
CA GLY A 425 -24.10 10.16 -33.19
C GLY A 425 -22.67 9.92 -32.72
N TYR A 426 -22.24 8.67 -32.52
CA TYR A 426 -20.84 8.35 -32.20
C TYR A 426 -20.08 7.81 -33.42
N GLU A 427 -18.92 8.42 -33.71
CA GLU A 427 -18.07 8.00 -34.84
C GLU A 427 -17.16 6.82 -34.49
N TYR A 428 -17.68 5.61 -34.67
CA TYR A 428 -16.93 4.36 -34.55
C TYR A 428 -15.75 4.26 -35.51
N SER A 429 -14.74 3.46 -35.14
CA SER A 429 -13.65 3.11 -36.07
C SER A 429 -14.17 2.26 -37.23
N SER A 430 -13.45 2.28 -38.36
CA SER A 430 -13.74 1.40 -39.50
C SER A 430 -13.80 -0.07 -39.09
N ALA A 431 -12.86 -0.51 -38.25
CA ALA A 431 -12.82 -1.87 -37.73
C ALA A 431 -14.07 -2.24 -36.90
N MET A 432 -14.56 -1.34 -36.06
CA MET A 432 -15.80 -1.55 -35.30
C MET A 432 -17.03 -1.59 -36.20
N LYS A 433 -17.10 -0.72 -37.22
CA LYS A 433 -18.17 -0.73 -38.23
C LYS A 433 -18.16 -2.03 -39.04
N GLN A 434 -16.98 -2.55 -39.39
CA GLN A 434 -16.82 -3.82 -40.09
C GLN A 434 -17.27 -5.00 -39.21
N MET A 435 -16.87 -5.03 -37.94
CA MET A 435 -17.32 -6.05 -36.98
C MET A 435 -18.84 -6.09 -36.81
N ALA A 436 -19.52 -4.94 -36.95
CA ALA A 436 -20.97 -4.84 -36.82
C ALA A 436 -21.75 -5.45 -37.99
N GLN A 437 -21.09 -5.70 -39.13
CA GLN A 437 -21.74 -6.29 -40.30
C GLN A 437 -22.36 -7.64 -39.96
N GLY A 438 -23.56 -7.91 -40.50
CA GLY A 438 -24.31 -9.14 -40.22
C GLY A 438 -25.11 -9.13 -38.91
N GLY A 439 -25.36 -7.96 -38.31
CA GLY A 439 -26.25 -7.84 -37.15
C GLY A 439 -25.64 -8.35 -35.84
N VAL A 440 -24.31 -8.31 -35.73
CA VAL A 440 -23.57 -8.82 -34.58
C VAL A 440 -23.96 -8.07 -33.30
N ARG A 441 -24.13 -8.82 -32.21
CA ARG A 441 -24.49 -8.29 -30.88
C ARG A 441 -23.39 -8.51 -29.84
N TRP A 442 -23.37 -7.64 -28.83
CA TRP A 442 -22.50 -7.73 -27.66
C TRP A 442 -23.01 -8.77 -26.65
N THR A 443 -22.87 -10.05 -26.99
CA THR A 443 -23.15 -11.15 -26.05
C THR A 443 -22.12 -11.20 -24.92
N ALA A 444 -22.40 -11.96 -23.86
CA ALA A 444 -21.47 -12.16 -22.76
C ALA A 444 -20.11 -12.70 -23.24
N GLU A 445 -20.11 -13.68 -24.14
CA GLU A 445 -18.90 -14.31 -24.70
C GLU A 445 -18.10 -13.29 -25.52
N ARG A 446 -18.78 -12.47 -26.31
CA ARG A 446 -18.14 -11.48 -27.17
C ARG A 446 -17.56 -10.32 -26.36
N LEU A 447 -18.28 -9.86 -25.34
CA LEU A 447 -17.74 -8.90 -24.38
C LEU A 447 -16.53 -9.48 -23.65
N ASN A 448 -16.56 -10.75 -23.25
CA ASN A 448 -15.43 -11.40 -22.59
C ASN A 448 -14.18 -11.42 -23.49
N HIS A 449 -14.35 -11.84 -24.75
CA HIS A 449 -13.26 -11.84 -25.74
C HIS A 449 -12.73 -10.42 -26.00
N PHE A 450 -13.62 -9.46 -26.26
CA PHE A 450 -13.23 -8.08 -26.56
C PHE A 450 -12.52 -7.41 -25.39
N LEU A 451 -13.03 -7.56 -24.16
CA LEU A 451 -12.45 -6.96 -22.96
C LEU A 451 -11.11 -7.60 -22.56
N THR A 452 -10.77 -8.81 -23.05
CA THR A 452 -9.46 -9.42 -22.79
C THR A 452 -8.33 -8.58 -23.35
N THR A 453 -8.43 -8.17 -24.62
CA THR A 453 -7.55 -7.17 -25.24
C THR A 453 -8.25 -6.56 -26.46
N PRO A 454 -8.89 -5.37 -26.33
CA PRO A 454 -9.70 -4.78 -27.41
C PRO A 454 -8.97 -4.63 -28.74
N THR A 455 -7.73 -4.18 -28.71
CA THR A 455 -6.91 -3.94 -29.92
C THR A 455 -6.48 -5.22 -30.63
N LYS A 456 -6.46 -6.36 -29.93
CA LYS A 456 -6.23 -7.69 -30.55
C LYS A 456 -7.54 -8.30 -31.04
N ALA A 457 -8.61 -8.14 -30.27
CA ALA A 457 -9.92 -8.64 -30.63
C ALA A 457 -10.50 -7.93 -31.86
N VAL A 458 -10.26 -6.61 -31.98
CA VAL A 458 -10.67 -5.77 -33.11
C VAL A 458 -9.50 -4.85 -33.51
N PRO A 459 -8.57 -5.33 -34.36
CA PRO A 459 -7.47 -4.52 -34.86
C PRO A 459 -7.97 -3.24 -35.54
N GLY A 460 -7.48 -2.09 -35.10
CA GLY A 460 -7.96 -0.78 -35.57
C GLY A 460 -9.15 -0.19 -34.78
N THR A 461 -9.53 -0.79 -33.63
CA THR A 461 -10.43 -0.12 -32.69
C THR A 461 -9.83 1.17 -32.13
N LYS A 462 -10.65 2.20 -31.97
CA LYS A 462 -10.29 3.46 -31.28
C LYS A 462 -10.18 3.29 -29.76
N MET A 463 -10.66 2.17 -29.21
CA MET A 463 -10.57 1.89 -27.78
C MET A 463 -9.13 1.51 -27.40
N GLY A 464 -8.33 2.51 -27.02
CA GLY A 464 -6.93 2.35 -26.59
C GLY A 464 -6.75 1.64 -25.23
N PHE A 465 -7.75 0.90 -24.77
CA PHE A 465 -7.73 0.17 -23.51
C PHE A 465 -6.91 -1.11 -23.65
N GLN A 466 -5.97 -1.34 -22.73
CA GLN A 466 -5.06 -2.48 -22.77
C GLN A 466 -5.67 -3.81 -22.27
N GLY A 467 -6.97 -3.84 -21.98
CA GLY A 467 -7.69 -5.06 -21.61
C GLY A 467 -7.72 -5.41 -20.11
N LEU A 468 -8.76 -6.16 -19.72
CA LEU A 468 -8.94 -6.81 -18.43
C LEU A 468 -8.53 -8.27 -18.58
N LEU A 469 -7.33 -8.59 -18.14
CA LEU A 469 -6.75 -9.91 -18.37
C LEU A 469 -7.30 -10.98 -17.39
N ASN A 470 -7.83 -10.58 -16.23
CA ASN A 470 -8.41 -11.48 -15.25
C ASN A 470 -9.86 -11.84 -15.63
N GLU A 471 -10.14 -13.14 -15.75
CA GLU A 471 -11.47 -13.66 -16.14
C GLU A 471 -12.57 -13.30 -15.13
N THR A 472 -12.31 -13.41 -13.82
CA THR A 472 -13.29 -13.04 -12.79
C THR A 472 -13.65 -11.56 -12.84
N ASP A 473 -12.68 -10.69 -13.17
CA ASP A 473 -12.94 -9.27 -13.37
C ASP A 473 -13.80 -9.02 -14.62
N ARG A 474 -13.53 -9.72 -15.73
CA ARG A 474 -14.37 -9.66 -16.94
C ARG A 474 -15.81 -10.11 -16.65
N GLN A 475 -15.99 -11.23 -15.96
CA GLN A 475 -17.31 -11.70 -15.54
C GLN A 475 -18.03 -10.67 -14.66
N ALA A 476 -17.31 -10.04 -13.73
CA ALA A 476 -17.86 -9.02 -12.84
C ALA A 476 -18.36 -7.78 -13.60
N ILE A 477 -17.57 -7.25 -14.55
CA ILE A 477 -18.00 -6.09 -15.35
C ILE A 477 -19.12 -6.45 -16.32
N ILE A 478 -19.11 -7.64 -16.93
CA ILE A 478 -20.20 -8.11 -17.80
C ILE A 478 -21.51 -8.22 -17.01
N SER A 479 -21.46 -8.80 -15.81
CA SER A 479 -22.61 -8.86 -14.91
C SER A 479 -23.12 -7.47 -14.52
N TYR A 480 -22.21 -6.52 -14.31
CA TYR A 480 -22.58 -5.13 -14.01
C TYR A 480 -23.26 -4.44 -15.19
N LEU A 481 -22.73 -4.61 -16.41
CA LEU A 481 -23.31 -4.04 -17.65
C LEU A 481 -24.69 -4.64 -17.95
N LYS A 482 -24.89 -5.94 -17.72
CA LYS A 482 -26.20 -6.58 -17.76
C LYS A 482 -27.17 -5.91 -16.79
N GLY A 483 -26.77 -5.72 -15.55
CA GLY A 483 -27.58 -5.07 -14.53
C GLY A 483 -27.87 -3.57 -14.78
N LEU A 484 -27.06 -2.85 -15.56
CA LEU A 484 -27.38 -1.49 -15.99
C LEU A 484 -28.53 -1.46 -16.99
N LYS A 485 -28.57 -2.44 -17.89
CA LYS A 485 -29.64 -2.58 -18.88
C LYS A 485 -30.96 -2.91 -18.22
N ASP A 486 -30.98 -3.89 -17.30
CA ASP A 486 -32.20 -4.37 -16.66
C ASP A 486 -32.90 -3.33 -15.76
N LYS A 487 -32.23 -2.21 -15.47
CA LYS A 487 -32.74 -1.11 -14.63
C LYS A 487 -33.38 0.05 -15.41
N ARG A 488 -33.36 0.00 -16.73
CA ARG A 488 -34.05 0.93 -17.62
C ARG A 488 -35.23 0.22 -18.25
#